data_AF-A0A7C6YYT1-F1
#
_entry.id   AF-A0A7C6YYT1-F1
#
_cell.length_a   1.000
_cell.length_b   1.000
_cell.length_c   1.000
_cell.angle_alpha   90.00
_cell.angle_beta   90.00
_cell.angle_gamma   90.00
#
_symmetry.space_group_name_H-M   'P 1'
#
loop_
_entity.id
_entity.type
_entity.pdbx_description
1 polymer ?
#
loop_
_entity_poly.entity_id
_entity_poly.type
_entity_poly.pdbx_seq_one_letter_code
_entity_poly.pdbx_strand_id
1 'polypeptide(L)' 'MLTYKDAGVDIEAGYESVKLMKNHVKRTFRPEVLTDIGGFGGLFALNKEKYNQPVLVSGTDGVGEKQFSI' A
#
# COMPACT_ATOMS: atom_id res chain seq x y z
N MET A 1 7.65 -12.25 -30.35
CA MET A 1 6.32 -11.93 -29.80
C MET A 1 6.58 -10.94 -28.68
N LEU A 2 6.07 -9.71 -28.77
CA LEU A 2 6.30 -8.70 -27.73
C LEU A 2 5.64 -9.17 -26.42
N THR A 3 6.44 -9.34 -25.38
CA THR A 3 5.97 -9.69 -24.04
C THR A 3 5.66 -8.42 -23.24
N TYR A 4 4.85 -8.54 -22.19
CA TYR A 4 4.56 -7.43 -21.28
C TYR A 4 5.84 -6.88 -20.60
N LYS A 5 6.84 -7.77 -20.44
CA LYS A 5 8.17 -7.44 -19.94
C LYS A 5 8.99 -6.61 -20.92
N ASP A 6 8.85 -6.86 -22.23
CA ASP A 6 9.51 -6.05 -23.27
C ASP A 6 8.95 -4.62 -23.33
N ALA A 7 7.74 -4.40 -22.80
CA ALA A 7 7.16 -3.07 -22.60
C ALA A 7 7.62 -2.39 -21.29
N GLY A 8 8.59 -2.99 -20.58
CA GLY A 8 9.15 -2.49 -19.33
C GLY A 8 8.39 -2.90 -18.07
N VAL A 9 7.41 -3.81 -18.17
CA VAL A 9 6.59 -4.24 -17.03
C VAL A 9 6.92 -5.67 -16.62
N ASP A 10 7.67 -5.82 -15.53
CA ASP A 10 8.00 -7.12 -14.94
C ASP A 10 7.07 -7.44 -13.75
N ILE A 11 6.13 -8.35 -14.00
CA ILE A 11 5.14 -8.79 -13.02
C ILE A 11 5.80 -9.59 -11.88
N GLU A 12 6.81 -10.40 -12.19
CA GLU A 12 7.51 -11.23 -11.19
C GLU A 12 8.30 -10.35 -10.22
N ALA A 13 8.97 -9.32 -10.74
CA ALA A 13 9.65 -8.32 -9.93
C ALA A 13 8.67 -7.59 -8.98
N GLY A 14 7.44 -7.32 -9.45
CA GLY A 14 6.37 -6.78 -8.61
C GLY A 14 6.01 -7.70 -7.45
N TYR A 15 5.82 -9.00 -7.70
CA TYR A 15 5.50 -9.96 -6.64
C TYR A 15 6.63 -10.16 -5.64
N GLU A 16 7.88 -10.22 -6.09
CA GLU A 16 9.02 -10.34 -5.17
C GLU A 16 9.15 -9.08 -4.31
N SER A 17 8.92 -7.90 -4.88
CA SER A 17 8.91 -6.64 -4.10
C SER A 17 7.87 -6.67 -2.98
N VAL A 18 6.63 -7.10 -3.28
CA VAL A 18 5.57 -7.27 -2.27
C VAL A 18 6.01 -8.25 -1.18
N LYS A 19 6.62 -9.38 -1.56
CA LYS A 19 7.10 -10.39 -0.62
C LYS A 19 8.17 -9.85 0.33
N LEU A 20 9.14 -9.09 -0.19
CA LEU A 20 10.20 -8.46 0.60
C LEU A 20 9.64 -7.42 1.60
N MET A 21 8.66 -6.62 1.18
CA MET A 21 8.05 -5.60 2.03
C MET A 21 7.09 -6.16 3.10
N LYS A 22 6.60 -7.39 2.93
CA LYS A 22 5.50 -7.96 3.72
C LYS A 22 5.69 -7.88 5.23
N ASN A 23 6.88 -8.21 5.74
CA ASN A 23 7.15 -8.17 7.18
C ASN A 23 7.22 -6.74 7.72
N HIS A 24 7.73 -5.79 6.94
CA HIS A 24 7.79 -4.38 7.35
C HIS A 24 6.38 -3.78 7.42
N VAL A 25 5.52 -4.10 6.46
CA VAL A 25 4.13 -3.64 6.43
C VAL A 25 3.30 -4.31 7.53
N LYS A 26 3.43 -5.62 7.75
CA LYS A 26 2.68 -6.32 8.81
C LYS A 26 2.94 -5.78 10.21
N ARG A 27 4.14 -5.24 10.48
CA ARG A 27 4.46 -4.62 11.77
C ARG A 27 3.59 -3.40 12.08
N THR A 28 2.98 -2.77 11.08
CA THR A 28 2.10 -1.59 11.28
C THR A 28 0.63 -1.96 11.36
N PHE A 29 0.28 -3.25 11.34
CA PHE A 29 -1.12 -3.68 11.36
C PHE A 29 -1.77 -3.35 12.70
N ARG A 30 -3.05 -2.97 12.61
CA ARG A 30 -3.93 -2.77 13.75
C ARG A 30 -5.13 -3.71 13.63
N PRO A 31 -5.89 -3.94 14.71
CA PRO A 31 -7.06 -4.83 14.68
C PRO A 31 -8.11 -4.46 13.62
N GLU A 32 -8.14 -3.19 13.21
CA GLU A 32 -9.09 -2.70 12.21
C GLU A 32 -8.69 -3.08 10.76
N VAL A 33 -7.45 -3.52 10.49
CA VAL A 33 -7.02 -3.92 9.15
C VAL A 33 -7.65 -5.28 8.80
N LEU A 34 -8.36 -5.35 7.67
CA LEU A 34 -9.12 -6.55 7.28
C LEU A 34 -8.46 -7.40 6.19
N THR A 35 -7.41 -6.90 5.52
CA THR A 35 -6.75 -7.59 4.40
C THR A 35 -5.22 -7.55 4.51
N ASP A 36 -4.57 -8.50 3.83
CA ASP A 36 -3.11 -8.52 3.64
C ASP A 36 -2.72 -7.74 2.37
N ILE A 37 -1.42 -7.47 2.18
CA ILE A 37 -0.90 -6.80 0.98
C ILE A 37 -0.79 -7.75 -0.22
N GLY A 38 -0.86 -7.21 -1.43
CA GLY A 38 -0.75 -7.96 -2.69
C GLY A 38 -2.08 -8.21 -3.40
N GLY A 39 -3.21 -7.85 -2.79
CA GLY A 39 -4.50 -7.73 -3.46
C GLY A 39 -4.70 -6.37 -4.13
N PHE A 40 -5.84 -6.18 -4.80
CA PHE A 40 -6.19 -4.94 -5.49
C PHE A 40 -6.35 -3.73 -4.55
N GLY A 41 -6.75 -3.96 -3.29
CA GLY A 41 -6.98 -2.88 -2.33
C GLY A 41 -6.83 -3.33 -0.87
N GLY A 42 -6.50 -2.38 -0.01
CA GLY A 42 -6.48 -2.54 1.44
C GLY A 42 -7.84 -2.19 2.06
N LEU A 43 -8.28 -2.96 3.06
CA LEU A 43 -9.54 -2.73 3.77
C LEU A 43 -9.27 -2.39 5.24
N PHE A 44 -10.03 -1.44 5.77
CA PHE A 44 -9.94 -0.97 7.16
C PHE A 44 -11.33 -0.78 7.75
N ALA A 45 -11.61 -1.41 8.90
CA ALA A 45 -12.87 -1.32 9.62
C ALA A 45 -12.92 -0.07 10.51
N LEU A 46 -13.86 0.83 10.22
CA LEU A 46 -14.15 1.94 11.12
C LEU A 46 -15.09 1.47 12.25
N ASN A 47 -14.65 1.61 13.50
CA ASN A 47 -15.53 1.37 14.65
C ASN A 47 -16.59 2.49 14.74
N LYS A 48 -17.83 2.17 14.37
CA LYS A 48 -18.97 3.12 14.35
C LYS A 48 -19.49 3.46 15.74
N GLU A 49 -19.26 2.62 16.75
CA GLU A 49 -19.71 2.87 18.12
C GLU A 49 -18.84 3.92 18.81
N LYS A 50 -17.58 4.05 18.37
CA LYS A 50 -16.63 5.02 18.93
C LYS A 50 -16.87 6.46 18.45
N TYR A 51 -17.61 6.65 17.35
CA TYR A 51 -17.77 7.96 16.72
C TYR A 51 -19.23 8.23 16.35
N ASN A 52 -19.81 9.31 16.87
CA ASN A 52 -21.20 9.69 16.60
C ASN A 52 -21.42 10.15 15.15
N GLN A 53 -20.53 11.01 14.63
CA GLN A 53 -20.58 11.56 13.27
C GLN A 53 -19.16 11.65 12.71
N PRO A 54 -18.57 10.51 12.26
CA PRO A 54 -17.19 10.49 11.83
C PRO A 54 -16.99 11.28 10.52
N VAL A 55 -15.94 12.09 10.48
CA VAL A 55 -15.45 12.77 9.27
C VAL A 55 -14.08 12.22 8.94
N LEU A 56 -13.88 11.76 7.70
CA LEU A 56 -12.59 11.26 7.23
C LEU A 56 -11.80 12.40 6.58
N VAL A 57 -10.54 12.54 7.01
CA VAL A 57 -9.58 13.48 6.41
C VAL A 57 -8.48 12.67 5.76
N SER A 58 -8.19 12.98 4.50
CA SER A 58 -7.06 12.41 3.76
C SER A 58 -6.17 13.54 3.24
N GLY A 59 -4.90 13.20 3.03
CA GLY A 59 -3.89 14.11 2.48
C GLY A 59 -2.87 13.32 1.66
N THR A 60 -2.24 13.99 0.72
CA THR A 60 -1.16 13.45 -0.10
C THR A 60 0.00 14.44 -0.05
N ASP A 61 1.21 13.93 0.13
CA ASP A 61 2.42 14.75 0.20
C ASP A 61 3.57 14.04 -0.54
N GLY A 62 4.43 14.84 -1.16
CA GLY A 62 5.60 14.39 -1.88
C GLY A 62 6.87 14.67 -1.08
N VAL A 63 7.92 13.87 -1.31
CA VAL A 63 9.21 14.07 -0.63
C VAL A 63 9.93 15.34 -1.13
N GLY A 64 9.56 15.86 -2.30
CA GLY A 64 10.14 17.04 -2.93
C GLY A 64 11.54 16.79 -3.52
N GLU A 65 12.27 17.87 -3.79
CA GLU A 65 13.62 17.86 -4.40
C GLU A 65 14.64 16.97 -3.68
N LYS A 66 14.38 16.58 -2.42
CA LYS A 66 15.20 15.64 -1.66
C LYS A 66 15.32 14.27 -2.34
N GLN A 67 14.38 13.85 -3.18
CA GLN A 67 14.50 12.61 -3.96
C GLN A 67 15.70 12.62 -4.92
N PHE A 68 16.15 13.78 -5.39
CA PHE A 68 17.28 13.90 -6.34
C PHE A 68 18.63 14.08 -5.65
N SER A 69 18.64 14.22 -4.32
CA SER A 69 19.85 14.53 -3.53
C SER A 69 20.49 13.29 -2.89
N ILE A 70 20.00 12.09 -3.19
CA ILE A 70 20.45 10.78 -2.66
C ILE A 70 20.97 9.88 -3.76
#